data_AF-A0A1I2RDC2-F1
#
_entry.id   AF-A0A1I2RDC2-F1
#
_cell.length_a   1.000
_cell.length_b   1.000
_cell.length_c   1.000
_cell.angle_alpha   90.00
_cell.angle_beta   90.00
_cell.angle_gamma   90.00
#
_symmetry.space_group_name_H-M   'P 1'
#
loop_
_entity.id
_entity.type
_entity.pdbx_description
1 polymer ?
#
loop_
_entity_poly.entity_id
_entity_poly.type
_entity_poly.pdbx_seq_one_letter_code
_entity_poly.pdbx_strand_id
1 'polypeptide(L)'
;MRHARVTPLLSLGLMLAVAGSAVAAPGCFEGRRKVDEANALKFQAREEARIGNHDRVCDTLDEIGDRYADARDAFEDCGAGVVAIDLRSEARNLRIAKKVNRCD
;
A
#
# COMPACT_ATOMS: atom_id res chain seq x y z
N MET A 1 19.40 59.75 -5.80
CA MET A 1 19.27 58.62 -4.85
C MET A 1 17.89 58.01 -5.03
N ARG A 2 17.79 56.90 -5.78
CA ARG A 2 16.54 56.18 -6.05
C ARG A 2 16.67 54.80 -5.41
N HIS A 3 16.01 54.56 -4.29
CA HIS A 3 15.83 53.21 -3.77
C HIS A 3 14.47 52.71 -4.25
N ALA A 4 14.52 51.86 -5.28
CA ALA A 4 13.38 51.11 -5.77
C ALA A 4 12.91 50.14 -4.67
N ARG A 5 11.70 50.39 -4.12
CA ARG A 5 10.97 49.45 -3.27
C ARG A 5 10.18 48.51 -4.17
N VAL A 6 10.83 47.47 -4.66
CA VAL A 6 10.24 46.32 -5.34
C VAL A 6 11.07 45.17 -4.76
N THR A 7 10.59 44.23 -3.94
CA THR A 7 9.43 43.34 -4.06
C THR A 7 9.39 42.49 -2.78
N PRO A 8 8.31 42.39 -1.99
CA PRO A 8 8.18 41.35 -0.96
C PRO A 8 7.22 40.21 -1.37
N LEU A 9 6.71 40.22 -2.61
CA LEU A 9 5.66 39.29 -3.05
C LEU A 9 6.19 37.93 -3.53
N LEU A 10 7.49 37.81 -3.81
CA LEU A 10 8.08 36.56 -4.31
C LEU A 10 8.33 35.51 -3.21
N SER A 11 8.45 35.92 -1.94
CA SER A 11 8.71 35.00 -0.84
C SER A 11 7.45 34.30 -0.32
N LEU A 12 6.25 34.87 -0.55
CA LEU A 12 4.99 34.26 -0.11
C LEU A 12 4.54 33.10 -1.03
N GLY A 13 4.78 33.21 -2.33
CA GLY A 13 4.39 32.19 -3.31
C GLY A 13 5.17 30.88 -3.20
N LEU A 14 6.43 30.95 -2.77
CA LEU A 14 7.29 29.76 -2.65
C LEU A 14 6.91 28.89 -1.43
N MET A 15 6.33 29.48 -0.37
CA MET A 15 5.90 28.74 0.83
C MET A 15 4.60 27.96 0.61
N LEU A 16 3.72 28.37 -0.31
CA LEU A 16 2.51 27.58 -0.65
C LEU A 16 2.79 26.37 -1.55
N ALA A 17 3.88 26.39 -2.33
CA ALA A 17 4.21 25.28 -3.23
C ALA A 17 4.75 24.03 -2.49
N VAL A 18 5.29 24.19 -1.28
CA VAL A 18 5.85 23.09 -0.48
C VAL A 18 4.79 22.36 0.37
N ALA A 19 3.60 22.94 0.54
CA ALA A 19 2.51 22.33 1.31
C ALA A 19 1.62 21.37 0.49
N GLY A 20 1.87 21.23 -0.82
CA GLY A 20 0.95 20.57 -1.76
C GLY A 20 1.01 19.04 -1.83
N SER A 21 1.94 18.37 -1.16
CA SER A 21 2.23 16.94 -1.39
C SER A 21 1.64 15.96 -0.37
N ALA A 22 0.71 16.38 0.49
CA ALA A 22 0.21 15.52 1.57
C ALA A 22 -1.31 15.34 1.64
N VAL A 23 -2.06 15.72 0.60
CA VAL A 23 -3.45 15.25 0.43
C VAL A 23 -3.37 13.91 -0.28
N ALA A 24 -3.04 12.86 0.47
CA ALA A 24 -3.28 11.50 0.02
C ALA A 24 -4.79 11.36 -0.17
N ALA A 25 -5.23 11.11 -1.40
CA ALA A 25 -6.63 10.78 -1.66
C ALA A 25 -7.04 9.62 -0.73
N PRO A 26 -8.24 9.63 -0.13
CA PRO A 26 -8.65 8.66 0.89
C PRO A 26 -8.43 7.20 0.47
N GLY A 27 -8.56 6.88 -0.82
CA GLY A 27 -8.23 5.57 -1.38
C GLY A 27 -6.77 5.14 -1.18
N CYS A 28 -5.80 6.05 -1.28
CA CYS A 28 -4.38 5.71 -1.05
C CYS A 28 -4.12 5.35 0.43
N PHE A 29 -4.80 6.01 1.37
CA PHE A 29 -4.70 5.67 2.79
C PHE A 29 -5.34 4.32 3.08
N GLU A 30 -6.51 4.05 2.50
CA GLU A 30 -7.17 2.76 2.60
C GLU A 30 -6.33 1.64 1.99
N GLY A 31 -5.79 1.85 0.80
CA GLY A 31 -4.87 0.91 0.16
C GLY A 31 -3.66 0.60 1.03
N ARG A 32 -3.09 1.63 1.66
CA ARG A 32 -1.97 1.43 2.60
C ARG A 32 -2.38 0.61 3.82
N ARG A 33 -3.52 0.91 4.43
CA ARG A 33 -4.06 0.15 5.57
C ARG A 33 -4.24 -1.33 5.21
N LYS A 34 -4.80 -1.63 4.03
CA LYS A 34 -4.99 -3.00 3.55
C LYS A 34 -3.66 -3.74 3.32
N VAL A 35 -2.63 -3.05 2.84
CA VAL A 35 -1.27 -3.62 2.76
C VAL A 35 -0.70 -3.95 4.14
N ASP A 36 -0.89 -3.06 5.12
CA ASP A 36 -0.40 -3.29 6.47
C ASP A 36 -1.13 -4.46 7.15
N GLU A 37 -2.44 -4.60 6.93
CA GLU A 37 -3.24 -5.78 7.33
C GLU A 37 -2.71 -7.08 6.69
N ALA A 38 -2.48 -7.07 5.38
CA ALA A 38 -1.92 -8.22 4.65
C ALA A 38 -0.53 -8.63 5.19
N ASN A 39 0.29 -7.64 5.54
CA ASN A 39 1.61 -7.90 6.13
C ASN A 39 1.49 -8.55 7.51
N ALA A 40 0.55 -8.11 8.35
CA ALA A 40 0.28 -8.75 9.64
C ALA A 40 -0.13 -10.22 9.45
N LEU A 41 -1.03 -10.49 8.51
CA LEU A 41 -1.46 -11.86 8.19
C LEU A 41 -0.29 -12.73 7.67
N LYS A 42 0.68 -12.17 6.92
CA LYS A 42 1.88 -12.92 6.50
C LYS A 42 2.72 -13.38 7.69
N PHE A 43 2.79 -12.59 8.76
CA PHE A 43 3.46 -13.03 9.99
C PHE A 43 2.66 -14.15 10.66
N GLN A 44 1.33 -14.02 10.72
CA GLN A 44 0.46 -15.05 11.28
C GLN A 44 0.56 -16.38 10.50
N ALA A 45 0.47 -16.37 9.16
CA ALA A 45 0.56 -17.57 8.33
C ALA A 45 1.90 -18.30 8.54
N ARG A 46 3.00 -17.56 8.73
CA ARG A 46 4.31 -18.16 9.04
C ARG A 46 4.31 -18.85 10.39
N GLU A 47 3.64 -18.29 11.39
CA GLU A 47 3.54 -18.89 12.70
C GLU A 47 2.63 -20.12 12.70
N GLU A 48 1.50 -20.05 11.99
CA GLU A 48 0.59 -21.19 11.79
C GLU A 48 1.29 -22.35 11.06
N ALA A 49 2.14 -22.05 10.07
CA ALA A 49 2.94 -23.05 9.38
C ALA A 49 3.98 -23.71 10.31
N ARG A 50 4.58 -22.95 11.24
CA ARG A 50 5.55 -23.49 12.22
C ARG A 50 4.91 -24.46 13.20
N ILE A 51 3.68 -24.19 13.61
CA ILE A 51 2.92 -25.08 14.51
C ILE A 51 2.19 -26.20 13.77
N GLY A 52 2.32 -26.26 12.43
CA GLY A 52 1.76 -27.32 11.60
C GLY A 52 0.24 -27.23 11.38
N ASN A 53 -0.37 -26.05 11.57
CA ASN A 53 -1.80 -25.86 11.36
C ASN A 53 -2.11 -25.53 9.90
N HIS A 54 -2.16 -26.56 9.05
CA HIS A 54 -2.29 -26.43 7.60
C HIS A 54 -3.56 -25.69 7.16
N ASP A 55 -4.73 -26.08 7.66
CA ASP A 55 -6.02 -25.45 7.28
C ASP A 55 -5.97 -23.94 7.54
N ARG A 56 -5.48 -23.56 8.72
CA ARG A 56 -5.40 -22.16 9.12
C ARG A 56 -4.39 -21.37 8.29
N VAL A 57 -3.27 -21.99 7.89
CA VAL A 57 -2.34 -21.37 6.94
C VAL A 57 -3.05 -21.07 5.62
N CYS A 58 -3.83 -22.01 5.10
CA CYS A 58 -4.54 -21.82 3.84
C CYS A 58 -5.58 -20.70 3.93
N ASP A 59 -6.39 -20.68 5.00
CA ASP A 59 -7.35 -19.60 5.28
C ASP A 59 -6.64 -18.23 5.36
N THR A 60 -5.53 -18.15 6.10
CA THR A 60 -4.76 -16.90 6.23
C THR A 60 -4.15 -16.47 4.89
N LEU A 61 -3.68 -17.41 4.06
CA LEU A 61 -3.17 -17.12 2.72
C LEU A 61 -4.27 -16.65 1.76
N ASP A 62 -5.50 -17.14 1.91
CA ASP A 62 -6.68 -16.64 1.20
C ASP A 62 -6.98 -15.20 1.60
N GLU A 63 -7.04 -14.92 2.90
CA GLU A 63 -7.33 -13.58 3.41
C GLU A 63 -6.27 -12.55 2.98
N ILE A 64 -4.98 -12.92 2.95
CA ILE A 64 -3.91 -12.06 2.39
C ILE A 64 -4.22 -11.68 0.94
N GLY A 65 -4.74 -12.62 0.15
CA GLY A 65 -5.11 -12.40 -1.25
C GLY A 65 -6.21 -11.36 -1.38
N ASP A 66 -7.24 -11.45 -0.55
CA ASP A 66 -8.34 -10.50 -0.50
C ASP A 66 -7.85 -9.11 -0.08
N ARG A 67 -6.99 -9.02 0.94
CA ARG A 67 -6.41 -7.72 1.35
C ARG A 67 -5.56 -7.09 0.25
N TYR A 68 -4.82 -7.87 -0.53
CA TYR A 68 -4.07 -7.36 -1.67
C TYR A 68 -4.97 -6.93 -2.84
N ALA A 69 -6.09 -7.62 -3.08
CA ALA A 69 -7.07 -7.21 -4.08
C ALA A 69 -7.70 -5.86 -3.68
N ASP A 70 -8.20 -5.76 -2.44
CA ASP A 70 -8.74 -4.51 -1.88
C ASP A 70 -7.73 -3.36 -1.96
N ALA A 71 -6.48 -3.62 -1.57
CA ALA A 71 -5.42 -2.62 -1.60
C ALA A 71 -5.14 -2.13 -3.02
N ARG A 72 -5.09 -3.05 -3.99
CA ARG A 72 -4.84 -2.73 -5.39
C ARG A 72 -5.94 -1.83 -5.92
N ASP A 73 -7.18 -2.19 -5.71
CA ASP A 73 -8.33 -1.43 -6.22
C ASP A 73 -8.32 -0.02 -5.62
N ALA A 74 -8.05 0.11 -4.31
CA ALA A 74 -7.92 1.42 -3.66
C ALA A 74 -6.74 2.27 -4.19
N PHE A 75 -5.62 1.65 -4.57
CA PHE A 75 -4.49 2.36 -5.19
C PHE A 75 -4.75 2.73 -6.66
N GLU A 76 -5.46 1.88 -7.41
CA GLU A 76 -5.89 2.19 -8.77
C GLU A 76 -6.85 3.39 -8.76
N ASP A 77 -7.84 3.40 -7.85
CA ASP A 77 -8.79 4.49 -7.67
C ASP A 77 -8.13 5.82 -7.27
N CYS A 78 -7.08 5.75 -6.44
CA CYS A 78 -6.37 6.94 -5.98
C CYS A 78 -5.28 7.44 -6.95
N GLY A 79 -5.10 6.77 -8.10
CA GLY A 79 -4.13 7.14 -9.14
C GLY A 79 -2.69 6.67 -8.87
N ALA A 80 -2.47 5.82 -7.86
CA ALA A 80 -1.18 5.25 -7.50
C ALA A 80 -0.88 3.94 -8.25
N GLY A 81 -1.01 3.94 -9.58
CA GLY A 81 -0.95 2.73 -10.41
C GLY A 81 0.38 1.94 -10.32
N VAL A 82 1.49 2.59 -9.98
CA VAL A 82 2.78 1.89 -9.75
C VAL A 82 2.69 0.95 -8.56
N VAL A 83 2.08 1.41 -7.46
CA VAL A 83 1.89 0.58 -6.25
C VAL A 83 0.95 -0.59 -6.55
N ALA A 84 -0.08 -0.38 -7.39
CA ALA A 84 -0.95 -1.44 -7.86
C ALA A 84 -0.19 -2.53 -8.67
N ILE A 85 0.85 -2.15 -9.44
CA ILE A 85 1.72 -3.12 -10.14
C ILE A 85 2.53 -3.95 -9.14
N ASP A 86 3.07 -3.34 -8.09
CA ASP A 86 3.80 -4.07 -7.05
C ASP A 86 2.89 -5.11 -6.36
N LEU A 87 1.63 -4.76 -6.12
CA LEU A 87 0.65 -5.70 -5.55
C LEU A 87 0.31 -6.87 -6.49
N ARG A 88 0.36 -6.69 -7.81
CA ARG A 88 0.22 -7.81 -8.76
C ARG A 88 1.40 -8.78 -8.66
N SER A 89 2.60 -8.26 -8.39
CA SER A 89 3.78 -9.08 -8.15
C SER A 89 3.64 -9.84 -6.82
N GLU A 90 3.19 -9.17 -5.76
CA GLU A 90 2.91 -9.82 -4.48
C GLU A 90 1.81 -10.90 -4.59
N ALA A 91 0.74 -10.66 -5.35
CA ALA A 91 -0.29 -11.67 -5.62
C ALA A 91 0.25 -12.88 -6.41
N ARG A 92 1.30 -12.70 -7.24
CA ARG A 92 2.01 -13.82 -7.87
C ARG A 92 2.83 -14.60 -6.86
N ASN A 93 3.54 -13.92 -5.96
CA ASN A 93 4.29 -14.55 -4.86
C ASN A 93 3.35 -15.33 -3.93
N LEU A 94 2.17 -14.78 -3.63
CA LEU A 94 1.15 -15.45 -2.83
C LEU A 94 0.67 -16.75 -3.46
N ARG A 95 0.45 -16.78 -4.77
CA ARG A 95 0.08 -18.03 -5.49
C ARG A 95 1.16 -19.10 -5.37
N ILE A 96 2.43 -18.71 -5.41
CA ILE A 96 3.55 -19.63 -5.17
C ILE A 96 3.49 -20.15 -3.72
N ALA A 97 3.23 -19.28 -2.74
CA ALA A 97 3.10 -19.68 -1.34
C ALA A 97 1.93 -20.65 -1.10
N LYS A 98 0.76 -20.41 -1.70
CA LYS A 98 -0.39 -21.34 -1.64
C LYS A 98 -0.03 -22.70 -2.22
N LYS A 99 0.64 -22.74 -3.37
CA LYS A 99 1.09 -23.99 -4.00
C LYS A 99 2.11 -24.75 -3.13
N VAL A 100 3.05 -24.04 -2.49
CA VAL A 100 4.02 -24.66 -1.56
C VAL A 100 3.31 -25.30 -0.37
N ASN A 101 2.27 -24.64 0.14
CA ASN A 101 1.45 -25.15 1.24
C ASN A 101 0.32 -26.08 0.77
N ARG A 102 0.16 -26.37 -0.52
CA ARG A 102 -0.94 -27.20 -1.08
C ARG A 102 -2.34 -26.70 -0.68
N CYS A 103 -2.52 -25.38 -0.72
CA CYS A 103 -3.80 -24.71 -0.48
C CYS A 103 -4.59 -24.52 -1.79
N ASP A 104 -4.58 -25.56 -2.63
CA ASP A 104 -5.05 -25.51 -4.02
C ASP A 104 -6.56 -25.21 -4.13
#